data_AF-A0AAD3W1D0-F1
#
_entry.id   AF-A0AAD3W1D0-F1
#
_cell.length_a   1.000
_cell.length_b   1.000
_cell.length_c   1.000
_cell.angle_alpha   90.00
_cell.angle_beta   90.00
_cell.angle_gamma   90.00
#
_symmetry.space_group_name_H-M   'P 1'
#
loop_
_entity.id
_entity.type
_entity.pdbx_description
1 polymer ?
#
loop_
_entity_poly.entity_id
_entity_poly.type
_entity_poly.pdbx_seq_one_letter_code
_entity_poly.pdbx_strand_id
1 'polypeptide(L)'
;MRGDYLLSRNSSARDGRRGRPDEEFKDHVVTFGPVSKTVKGGRRRTFRALVVVGNGNGKVGAGLGKAQDLTDAIRKGIDDAKKNVIEVPMNESTIPHEVIGRFGAGRVLLRPASPGTGIIAGRGVRPIMELGGIQDVLAKSLGSSNPYNVVYATIEALKNLRSAREIAEIRGLAGRKEKGEEAEVIPNGLA
;
A
#
# COMPACT_ATOMS: atom_id res chain seq x y z
N MET A 1 -42.21 14.78 46.50
CA MET A 1 -41.64 15.72 45.51
C MET A 1 -40.29 16.17 46.05
N ARG A 2 -39.12 15.82 45.55
CA ARG A 2 -38.66 15.35 44.24
C ARG A 2 -37.50 14.37 44.48
N GLY A 3 -37.46 13.28 43.73
CA GLY A 3 -36.25 12.48 43.59
C GLY A 3 -35.24 13.16 42.66
N ASP A 4 -34.12 12.45 42.49
CA ASP A 4 -33.22 12.53 41.33
C ASP A 4 -32.21 13.71 41.41
N TYR A 5 -30.88 13.57 41.36
CA TYR A 5 -30.03 12.61 40.66
C TYR A 5 -28.64 12.55 41.34
N LEU A 6 -28.39 11.53 42.16
CA LEU A 6 -27.03 11.04 42.43
C LEU A 6 -26.66 10.09 41.30
N LEU A 7 -26.17 10.63 40.18
CA LEU A 7 -25.48 9.84 39.15
C LEU A 7 -24.06 10.34 39.01
N SER A 8 -23.16 9.54 39.56
CA SER A 8 -21.77 9.39 39.17
C SER A 8 -21.55 9.82 37.71
N ARG A 9 -20.89 10.96 37.50
CA ARG A 9 -20.25 11.23 36.21
C ARG A 9 -19.02 10.36 36.16
N ASN A 10 -19.22 9.13 35.69
CA ASN A 10 -18.19 8.23 35.20
C ASN A 10 -17.18 9.01 34.36
N SER A 11 -15.98 9.23 34.93
CA SER A 11 -14.81 9.78 34.25
C SER A 11 -14.11 8.71 33.40
N SER A 12 -14.86 7.91 32.64
CA SER A 12 -14.37 6.74 31.91
C SER A 12 -14.65 6.76 30.41
N ALA A 13 -14.82 7.95 29.81
CA ALA A 13 -15.20 8.08 28.39
C ALA A 13 -14.18 8.84 27.51
N ARG A 14 -12.87 8.71 27.78
CA ARG A 14 -11.81 9.29 26.91
C ARG A 14 -10.57 8.43 26.74
N ASP A 15 -10.72 7.11 26.68
CA ASP A 15 -9.62 6.25 26.22
C ASP A 15 -10.07 5.29 25.12
N GLY A 16 -10.38 5.87 23.96
CA GLY A 16 -10.65 5.14 22.72
C GLY A 16 -9.41 4.94 21.84
N ARG A 17 -8.21 5.25 22.34
CA ARG A 17 -6.93 5.02 21.63
C ARG A 17 -6.18 3.87 22.27
N ARG A 18 -6.84 2.72 22.43
CA ARG A 18 -6.10 1.46 22.51
C ARG A 18 -5.42 1.28 21.16
N GLY A 19 -4.14 1.67 21.11
CA GLY A 19 -3.27 1.48 19.97
C GLY A 19 -3.43 0.04 19.50
N ARG A 20 -3.72 -0.13 18.21
CA ARG A 20 -3.39 -1.41 17.57
C ARG A 20 -1.94 -1.70 17.92
N PRO A 21 -1.58 -2.95 18.27
CA PRO A 21 -0.18 -3.30 18.49
C PRO A 21 0.62 -2.71 17.33
N ASP A 22 1.70 -1.99 17.64
CA ASP A 22 2.55 -1.34 16.66
C ASP A 22 3.13 -2.42 15.74
N GLU A 23 2.40 -2.76 14.68
CA GLU A 23 2.96 -3.50 13.56
C GLU A 23 4.17 -2.68 13.09
N GLU A 24 5.33 -3.31 13.07
CA GLU A 24 6.58 -2.65 12.71
C GLU A 24 6.56 -2.31 11.21
N PHE A 25 5.98 -1.15 10.91
CA PHE A 25 5.97 -0.61 9.56
C PHE A 25 7.33 0.05 9.29
N LYS A 26 7.99 -0.43 8.24
CA LYS A 26 9.14 0.26 7.64
C LYS A 26 8.62 1.39 6.75
N ASP A 27 9.32 2.50 6.75
CA ASP A 27 9.00 3.67 5.93
C ASP A 27 10.05 3.91 4.84
N HIS A 28 9.60 4.47 3.72
CA HIS A 28 10.47 4.92 2.64
C HIS A 28 9.97 6.24 2.07
N VAL A 29 10.86 7.22 1.97
CA VAL A 29 10.56 8.54 1.41
C VAL A 29 10.75 8.51 -0.11
N VAL A 30 9.65 8.59 -0.86
CA VAL A 30 9.69 8.55 -2.33
C VAL A 30 10.19 9.87 -2.91
N THR A 31 9.63 10.98 -2.43
CA THR A 31 10.03 12.32 -2.86
C THR A 31 9.76 13.34 -1.76
N PHE A 32 10.66 14.30 -1.64
CA PHE A 32 10.47 15.47 -0.80
C PHE A 32 10.88 16.72 -1.56
N GLY A 33 10.41 17.88 -1.13
CA GLY A 33 10.85 19.15 -1.70
C GLY A 33 10.13 20.36 -1.11
N PRO A 34 10.70 21.57 -1.28
CA PRO A 34 10.07 22.80 -0.84
C PRO A 34 8.92 23.20 -1.77
N VAL A 35 7.84 23.70 -1.19
CA VAL A 35 6.75 24.39 -1.89
C VAL A 35 6.62 25.80 -1.31
N SER A 36 6.43 26.79 -2.17
CA SER A 36 6.46 28.21 -1.80
C SER A 36 5.12 28.88 -2.07
N LYS A 37 4.57 29.55 -1.05
CA LYS A 37 3.40 30.45 -1.19
C LYS A 37 3.88 31.90 -1.24
N THR A 38 3.45 32.65 -2.26
CA THR A 38 3.71 34.09 -2.38
C THR A 38 2.78 34.87 -1.44
N VAL A 39 3.33 35.85 -0.74
CA VAL A 39 2.63 36.79 0.17
C VAL A 39 3.10 38.22 -0.10
N LYS A 40 2.41 39.23 0.44
CA LYS A 40 2.70 40.65 0.18
C LYS A 40 4.16 41.06 0.47
N GLY A 41 4.84 40.40 1.42
CA GLY A 41 6.23 40.67 1.80
C GLY A 41 7.27 39.65 1.36
N GLY A 42 6.94 38.75 0.41
CA GLY A 42 7.91 37.76 -0.09
C GLY A 42 7.30 36.37 -0.34
N ARG A 43 8.08 35.31 -0.10
CA ARG A 43 7.64 33.92 -0.31
C ARG A 43 7.83 33.10 0.97
N ARG A 44 6.75 32.54 1.50
CA ARG A 44 6.80 31.57 2.61
C ARG A 44 7.04 30.18 2.06
N ARG A 45 8.11 29.52 2.49
CA ARG A 45 8.46 28.15 2.12
C ARG A 45 7.92 27.15 3.15
N THR A 46 7.53 25.98 2.68
CA THR A 46 7.15 24.81 3.48
C THR A 46 7.66 23.57 2.76
N PHE A 47 7.96 22.48 3.46
CA PHE A 47 8.37 21.23 2.83
C PHE A 47 7.17 20.30 2.66
N ARG A 48 7.15 19.56 1.54
CA ARG A 48 6.29 18.41 1.33
C ARG A 48 7.14 17.13 1.31
N ALA A 49 6.57 16.03 1.78
CA ALA A 49 7.15 14.70 1.71
C ALA A 49 6.06 13.69 1.33
N LEU A 50 6.33 12.88 0.32
CA LEU A 50 5.53 11.71 -0.06
C LEU A 50 6.24 10.48 0.49
N VAL A 51 5.55 9.76 1.37
CA VAL A 51 6.10 8.63 2.11
C VAL A 51 5.25 7.40 1.86
N VAL A 52 5.91 6.26 1.73
CA VAL A 52 5.29 4.94 1.66
C VAL A 52 5.66 4.18 2.92
N VAL A 53 4.72 3.44 3.49
CA VAL A 53 4.93 2.57 4.65
C VAL A 53 4.50 1.16 4.31
N GLY A 54 5.16 0.15 4.86
CA GLY A 54 4.73 -1.23 4.71
C GLY A 54 5.45 -2.17 5.67
N ASN A 55 4.89 -3.36 5.85
CA ASN A 55 5.38 -4.37 6.79
C ASN A 55 6.14 -5.52 6.09
N GLY A 56 6.30 -5.47 4.77
CA GLY A 56 6.91 -6.55 3.97
C GLY A 56 6.05 -7.80 3.83
N ASN A 57 4.85 -7.81 4.40
CA ASN A 57 3.92 -8.95 4.46
C ASN A 57 2.55 -8.55 3.91
N GLY A 58 2.52 -7.98 2.70
CA GLY A 58 1.26 -7.66 2.01
C GLY A 58 0.50 -6.46 2.54
N LYS A 59 1.04 -5.68 3.49
CA LYS A 59 0.42 -4.40 3.90
C LYS A 59 1.26 -3.22 3.46
N VAL A 60 0.63 -2.29 2.73
CA VAL A 60 1.30 -1.09 2.24
C VAL A 60 0.38 0.12 2.29
N GLY A 61 0.92 1.29 2.58
CA GLY A 61 0.20 2.55 2.62
C GLY A 61 1.05 3.68 2.04
N ALA A 62 0.40 4.74 1.58
CA ALA A 62 1.07 5.95 1.11
C ALA A 62 0.43 7.18 1.74
N GLY A 63 1.25 8.18 2.05
CA GLY A 63 0.81 9.38 2.75
C GLY A 63 1.59 10.62 2.31
N LEU A 64 0.93 11.77 2.44
CA LEU A 64 1.52 13.07 2.12
C LEU A 64 1.64 13.91 3.40
N GLY A 65 2.86 14.33 3.70
CA GLY A 65 3.13 15.24 4.80
C GLY A 65 3.53 16.63 4.31
N LYS A 66 3.13 17.65 5.07
CA LYS A 66 3.54 19.05 4.85
C LYS A 66 3.79 19.76 6.16
N ALA A 67 4.95 20.41 6.28
CA ALA A 67 5.32 21.19 7.46
C ALA A 67 6.30 22.32 7.10
N GLN A 68 6.66 23.14 8.09
CA GLN A 68 7.71 24.16 7.93
C GLN A 68 9.10 23.54 7.91
N ASP A 69 9.31 22.49 8.71
CA ASP A 69 10.53 21.69 8.75
C ASP A 69 10.39 20.39 7.97
N LEU A 70 11.51 19.88 7.44
CA LEU A 70 11.52 18.68 6.61
C LEU A 70 11.20 17.41 7.42
N THR A 71 11.82 17.26 8.59
CA THR A 71 11.63 16.10 9.49
C THR A 71 10.17 15.98 9.93
N ASP A 72 9.55 17.10 10.29
CA ASP A 72 8.13 17.14 10.65
C ASP A 72 7.22 16.84 9.47
N ALA A 73 7.60 17.24 8.24
CA ALA A 73 6.85 16.87 7.05
C ALA A 73 6.91 15.35 6.83
N ILE A 74 8.07 14.71 7.02
CA ILE A 74 8.21 13.25 6.89
C ILE A 74 7.37 12.54 7.96
N ARG A 75 7.47 12.94 9.24
CA ARG A 75 6.68 12.37 10.34
C ARG A 75 5.17 12.43 10.06
N LYS A 76 4.67 13.59 9.62
CA LYS A 76 3.26 13.74 9.23
C LYS A 76 2.89 12.85 8.04
N GLY A 77 3.82 12.63 7.11
CA GLY A 77 3.62 11.71 5.98
C GLY A 77 3.51 10.25 6.45
N ILE A 78 4.35 9.83 7.41
CA ILE A 78 4.29 8.49 8.01
C ILE A 78 2.96 8.29 8.74
N ASP A 79 2.54 9.26 9.56
CA ASP A 79 1.28 9.18 10.30
C ASP A 79 0.05 9.13 9.38
N ASP A 80 0.11 9.83 8.26
CA ASP A 80 -0.93 9.79 7.23
C ASP A 80 -0.94 8.44 6.49
N ALA A 81 0.24 7.92 6.13
CA ALA A 81 0.39 6.65 5.44
C ALA A 81 -0.10 5.47 6.29
N LYS A 82 0.20 5.46 7.60
CA LYS A 82 -0.26 4.44 8.56
C LYS A 82 -1.79 4.37 8.69
N LYS A 83 -2.49 5.47 8.44
CA LYS A 83 -3.97 5.50 8.45
C LYS A 83 -4.56 4.90 7.17
N ASN A 84 -3.83 4.96 6.07
CA ASN A 84 -4.27 4.59 4.72
C ASN A 84 -3.57 3.30 4.23
N VAL A 85 -3.39 2.33 5.12
CA VAL A 85 -2.81 1.03 4.78
C VAL A 85 -3.85 0.15 4.09
N ILE A 86 -3.44 -0.48 3.01
CA ILE A 86 -4.20 -1.48 2.26
C ILE A 86 -3.55 -2.85 2.41
N GLU A 87 -4.36 -3.89 2.30
CA GLU A 87 -3.90 -5.27 2.17
C GLU A 87 -3.79 -5.62 0.69
N VAL A 88 -2.68 -6.24 0.32
CA VAL A 88 -2.33 -6.60 -1.05
C VAL A 88 -2.49 -8.11 -1.19
N PRO A 89 -3.39 -8.59 -2.07
CA PRO A 89 -3.47 -10.02 -2.35
C PRO A 89 -2.22 -10.43 -3.13
N MET A 90 -1.44 -11.32 -2.55
CA MET A 90 -0.22 -11.87 -3.15
C MET A 90 -0.43 -13.35 -3.49
N ASN A 91 0.24 -13.82 -4.53
CA ASN A 91 0.38 -15.23 -4.84
C ASN A 91 1.87 -15.56 -4.79
N GLU A 92 2.28 -16.30 -3.76
CA GLU A 92 3.69 -16.57 -3.45
C GLU A 92 4.54 -15.29 -3.39
N SER A 93 5.37 -15.05 -4.42
CA SER A 93 6.28 -13.90 -4.54
C SER A 93 5.77 -12.79 -5.47
N THR A 94 4.63 -12.98 -6.14
CA THR A 94 4.11 -12.08 -7.20
C THR A 94 2.63 -11.70 -7.02
N ILE A 95 2.11 -10.90 -7.96
CA ILE A 95 0.69 -10.50 -8.00
C ILE A 95 -0.18 -11.55 -8.71
N PRO A 96 -1.48 -11.70 -8.38
CA PRO A 96 -2.31 -12.75 -8.98
C PRO A 96 -2.59 -12.60 -10.49
N HIS A 97 -2.76 -11.37 -10.97
CA HIS A 97 -3.07 -11.08 -12.36
C HIS A 97 -2.60 -9.68 -12.77
N GLU A 98 -2.57 -9.42 -14.08
CA GLU A 98 -2.23 -8.12 -14.64
C GLU A 98 -3.33 -7.09 -14.37
N VAL A 99 -2.95 -5.90 -13.92
CA VAL A 99 -3.89 -4.82 -13.60
C VAL A 99 -3.35 -3.46 -14.03
N ILE A 100 -4.26 -2.58 -14.45
CA ILE A 100 -3.95 -1.18 -14.74
C ILE A 100 -4.61 -0.32 -13.68
N GLY A 101 -3.79 0.32 -12.83
CA GLY A 101 -4.25 1.32 -11.90
C GLY A 101 -4.28 2.71 -12.52
N ARG A 102 -5.29 3.50 -12.14
CA ARG A 102 -5.46 4.88 -12.59
C ARG A 102 -5.74 5.79 -11.40
N PHE A 103 -5.00 6.90 -11.32
CA PHE A 103 -5.29 7.96 -10.38
C PHE A 103 -4.97 9.32 -11.01
N GLY A 104 -6.00 10.17 -11.15
CA GLY A 104 -5.89 11.40 -11.94
C GLY A 104 -5.39 11.13 -13.36
N ALA A 105 -4.25 11.74 -13.72
CA ALA A 105 -3.55 11.52 -14.99
C ALA A 105 -2.46 10.42 -14.92
N GLY A 106 -2.25 9.79 -13.76
CA GLY A 106 -1.34 8.67 -13.59
C GLY A 106 -2.00 7.36 -14.05
N ARG A 107 -1.25 6.55 -14.80
CA ARG A 107 -1.62 5.19 -15.21
C ARG A 107 -0.44 4.27 -14.99
N VAL A 108 -0.61 3.22 -14.20
CA VAL A 108 0.43 2.24 -13.89
C VAL A 108 -0.07 0.86 -14.27
N LEU A 109 0.69 0.20 -15.13
CA LEU A 109 0.51 -1.20 -15.45
C LEU A 109 1.34 -2.02 -14.47
N LEU A 110 0.71 -3.01 -13.83
CA LEU A 110 1.36 -4.04 -13.02
C LEU A 110 1.11 -5.39 -13.69
N ARG A 111 2.18 -6.11 -13.98
CA ARG A 111 2.12 -7.44 -14.61
C ARG A 111 2.90 -8.44 -13.74
N PRO A 112 2.32 -9.63 -13.46
CA PRO A 112 3.02 -10.68 -12.73
C PRO A 112 4.25 -11.15 -13.50
N ALA A 113 5.25 -11.61 -12.75
CA ALA A 113 6.51 -12.08 -13.27
C ALA A 113 6.83 -13.48 -12.73
N SER A 114 7.64 -14.24 -13.45
CA SER A 114 8.13 -15.52 -12.98
C SER A 114 9.08 -15.34 -11.78
N PRO A 115 9.17 -16.33 -10.88
CA PRO A 115 10.08 -16.27 -9.74
C PRO A 115 11.53 -15.98 -10.16
N GLY A 116 12.19 -15.07 -9.45
CA GLY A 116 13.59 -14.67 -9.70
C GLY A 116 13.77 -13.54 -10.74
N THR A 117 12.68 -12.94 -11.22
CA THR A 117 12.74 -11.74 -12.08
C THR A 117 13.11 -10.49 -11.30
N GLY A 118 12.72 -10.43 -10.03
CA GLY A 118 12.86 -9.25 -9.18
C GLY A 118 11.86 -8.14 -9.54
N ILE A 119 12.04 -6.99 -8.89
CA ILE A 119 11.16 -5.83 -9.04
C ILE A 119 11.69 -4.92 -10.15
N ILE A 120 11.07 -4.99 -11.32
CA ILE A 120 11.37 -4.08 -12.44
C ILE A 120 10.29 -3.00 -12.48
N ALA A 121 10.55 -1.92 -11.74
CA ALA A 121 9.59 -0.84 -11.54
C ALA A 121 10.25 0.55 -11.50
N GLY A 122 9.48 1.58 -11.84
CA GLY A 122 9.93 2.98 -11.75
C GLY A 122 9.99 3.48 -10.29
N ARG A 123 10.66 4.62 -10.08
CA ARG A 123 10.95 5.22 -8.75
C ARG A 123 9.74 5.37 -7.81
N GLY A 124 8.55 5.64 -8.34
CA GLY A 124 7.34 5.76 -7.51
C GLY A 124 6.69 4.42 -7.14
N VAL A 125 6.88 3.39 -7.97
CA VAL A 125 6.22 2.08 -7.83
C VAL A 125 7.08 1.13 -7.01
N ARG A 126 8.40 1.17 -7.22
CA ARG A 126 9.35 0.24 -6.60
C ARG A 126 9.29 0.21 -5.06
N PRO A 127 9.26 1.35 -4.34
CA PRO A 127 9.17 1.32 -2.88
C PRO A 127 7.89 0.67 -2.35
N ILE A 128 6.79 0.77 -3.10
CA ILE A 128 5.50 0.17 -2.74
C ILE A 128 5.58 -1.35 -2.86
N MET A 129 6.23 -1.86 -3.90
CA MET A 129 6.41 -3.30 -4.11
C MET A 129 7.36 -3.89 -3.08
N GLU A 130 8.49 -3.23 -2.84
CA GLU A 130 9.49 -3.65 -1.83
C GLU A 130 8.89 -3.69 -0.42
N LEU A 131 8.21 -2.63 0.01
CA LEU A 131 7.57 -2.56 1.32
C LEU A 131 6.28 -3.40 1.42
N GLY A 132 5.67 -3.72 0.29
CA GLY A 132 4.52 -4.61 0.20
C GLY A 132 4.89 -6.09 0.28
N GLY A 133 6.17 -6.45 0.17
CA GLY A 133 6.61 -7.85 0.20
C GLY A 133 6.59 -8.56 -1.16
N ILE A 134 6.30 -7.83 -2.25
CA ILE A 134 6.29 -8.40 -3.60
C ILE A 134 7.74 -8.45 -4.10
N GLN A 135 8.21 -9.62 -4.49
CA GLN A 135 9.58 -9.81 -4.97
C GLN A 135 9.66 -9.75 -6.49
N ASP A 136 8.66 -10.30 -7.19
CA ASP A 136 8.68 -10.46 -8.64
C ASP A 136 7.52 -9.71 -9.29
N VAL A 137 7.81 -8.60 -9.97
CA VAL A 137 6.79 -7.81 -10.67
C VAL A 137 7.38 -6.95 -11.78
N LEU A 138 6.69 -6.89 -12.91
CA LEU A 138 6.98 -5.96 -14.00
C LEU A 138 6.00 -4.80 -13.91
N ALA A 139 6.50 -3.58 -13.78
CA ALA A 139 5.67 -2.39 -13.68
C ALA A 139 6.09 -1.28 -14.64
N LYS A 140 5.11 -0.68 -15.31
CA LYS A 140 5.33 0.45 -16.20
C LYS A 140 4.34 1.58 -15.93
N SER A 141 4.86 2.80 -15.74
CA SER A 141 4.03 4.01 -15.82
C SER A 141 3.80 4.37 -17.29
N LEU A 142 2.52 4.45 -17.68
CA LEU A 142 2.04 4.71 -19.05
C LEU A 142 1.47 6.12 -19.21
N GLY A 143 1.50 6.95 -18.16
CA GLY A 143 0.88 8.27 -18.16
C GLY A 143 1.78 9.32 -17.52
N SER A 144 1.23 10.08 -16.57
CA SER A 144 1.97 11.13 -15.86
C SER A 144 3.21 10.58 -15.14
N SER A 145 4.32 11.32 -15.21
CA SER A 145 5.55 11.07 -14.46
C SER A 145 5.55 11.67 -13.04
N ASN A 146 4.47 12.34 -12.64
CA ASN A 146 4.34 12.94 -11.30
C ASN A 146 4.34 11.84 -10.22
N PRO A 147 5.32 11.82 -9.29
CA PRO A 147 5.44 10.77 -8.27
C PRO A 147 4.17 10.57 -7.43
N TYR A 148 3.46 11.66 -7.11
CA TYR A 148 2.19 11.59 -6.39
C TYR A 148 1.17 10.74 -7.16
N ASN A 149 0.91 11.07 -8.42
CA ASN A 149 -0.06 10.34 -9.23
C ASN A 149 0.36 8.89 -9.45
N VAL A 150 1.65 8.62 -9.64
CA VAL A 150 2.16 7.27 -9.84
C VAL A 150 1.98 6.41 -8.59
N VAL A 151 2.30 6.94 -7.40
CA VAL A 151 2.15 6.23 -6.12
C VAL A 151 0.67 5.91 -5.87
N TYR A 152 -0.22 6.90 -5.97
CA TYR A 152 -1.65 6.65 -5.74
C TYR A 152 -2.28 5.77 -6.83
N ALA A 153 -1.85 5.87 -8.08
CA ALA A 153 -2.30 4.95 -9.14
C ALA A 153 -1.85 3.51 -8.87
N THR A 154 -0.68 3.32 -8.27
CA THR A 154 -0.19 1.99 -7.88
C THR A 154 -1.00 1.42 -6.72
N ILE A 155 -1.27 2.22 -5.68
CA ILE A 155 -2.15 1.81 -4.58
C ILE A 155 -3.54 1.42 -5.12
N GLU A 156 -4.08 2.19 -6.06
CA GLU A 156 -5.35 1.85 -6.69
C GLU A 156 -5.27 0.58 -7.56
N ALA A 157 -4.15 0.34 -8.23
CA ALA A 157 -3.90 -0.91 -8.95
C ALA A 157 -3.98 -2.12 -7.98
N LEU A 158 -3.30 -2.01 -6.84
CA LEU A 158 -3.23 -3.07 -5.84
C LEU A 158 -4.58 -3.36 -5.19
N LYS A 159 -5.40 -2.32 -4.93
CA LYS A 159 -6.78 -2.50 -4.43
C LYS A 159 -7.70 -3.24 -5.40
N ASN A 160 -7.44 -3.10 -6.70
CA ASN A 160 -8.25 -3.74 -7.74
C ASN A 160 -7.87 -5.21 -7.96
N LEU A 161 -6.73 -5.66 -7.40
CA LEU A 161 -6.39 -7.07 -7.41
C LEU A 161 -7.42 -7.85 -6.58
N ARG A 162 -7.63 -9.09 -7.00
CA ARG A 162 -8.52 -10.05 -6.36
C ARG A 162 -7.78 -11.37 -6.27
N SER A 163 -7.86 -12.01 -5.12
CA SER A 163 -7.28 -13.34 -4.94
C SER A 163 -8.09 -14.39 -5.70
N ALA A 164 -7.44 -15.50 -6.08
CA ALA A 164 -8.13 -16.62 -6.71
C ALA A 164 -9.26 -17.17 -5.83
N ARG A 165 -9.02 -17.19 -4.52
CA ARG A 165 -10.00 -17.57 -3.48
C ARG A 165 -11.24 -16.69 -3.50
N GLU A 166 -11.08 -15.36 -3.45
CA GLU A 166 -12.21 -14.43 -3.51
C GLU A 166 -13.04 -14.62 -4.78
N ILE A 167 -12.39 -14.83 -5.93
CA ILE A 167 -13.09 -15.07 -7.19
C ILE A 167 -13.84 -16.41 -7.18
N ALA A 168 -13.25 -17.47 -6.61
CA ALA A 168 -13.89 -18.77 -6.50
C ALA A 168 -15.13 -18.72 -5.59
N GLU A 169 -15.07 -17.97 -4.49
CA GLU A 169 -16.21 -17.73 -3.58
C GLU A 169 -17.32 -16.95 -4.29
N ILE A 170 -16.99 -15.85 -4.99
CA ILE A 170 -17.97 -15.07 -5.77
C ILE A 170 -18.65 -15.92 -6.86
N ARG A 171 -17.90 -16.84 -7.48
CA ARG A 171 -18.41 -17.72 -8.54
C ARG A 171 -19.10 -18.99 -8.00
N GLY A 172 -19.18 -19.19 -6.69
CA GLY A 172 -19.80 -20.37 -6.07
C GLY A 172 -19.03 -21.68 -6.31
N LEU A 173 -17.74 -21.60 -6.63
CA LEU A 173 -16.86 -22.74 -6.99
C LEU A 173 -15.95 -23.15 -5.83
N ALA A 174 -16.34 -22.88 -4.58
CA ALA A 174 -15.53 -22.99 -3.35
C ALA A 174 -14.89 -24.37 -3.08
N GLY A 175 -15.10 -25.39 -3.92
CA GLY A 175 -14.54 -26.74 -3.79
C GLY A 175 -13.72 -27.27 -4.98
N ARG A 176 -13.50 -26.52 -6.07
CA ARG A 176 -12.60 -26.99 -7.15
C ARG A 176 -11.16 -26.61 -6.80
N LYS A 177 -10.45 -27.56 -6.19
CA LYS A 177 -8.99 -27.49 -5.94
C LYS A 177 -8.24 -27.05 -7.20
N GLU A 178 -7.25 -26.19 -6.98
CA GLU A 178 -6.28 -25.74 -7.99
C GLU A 178 -5.58 -26.96 -8.58
N LYS A 179 -5.70 -27.13 -9.91
CA LYS A 179 -4.86 -28.07 -10.66
C LYS A 179 -3.48 -27.45 -10.76
N GLY A 180 -2.49 -27.99 -10.03
CA GLY A 180 -1.13 -27.47 -10.19
C GLY A 180 -0.06 -28.00 -9.24
N GLU A 181 -0.14 -29.22 -8.72
CA GLU A 181 1.01 -29.89 -8.09
C GLU A 181 0.78 -31.40 -8.17
N GLU A 182 1.86 -32.16 -8.41
CA GLU A 182 1.93 -33.61 -8.73
C GLU A 182 1.74 -33.99 -10.21
N ALA A 183 2.72 -33.64 -11.04
CA ALA A 183 3.15 -34.53 -12.11
C ALA A 183 4.20 -35.49 -11.52
N GLU A 184 3.76 -36.66 -11.07
CA GLU A 184 4.64 -37.77 -10.72
C GLU A 184 5.58 -38.09 -11.88
N VAL A 185 6.88 -37.99 -11.63
CA VAL A 185 7.93 -38.56 -12.47
C VAL A 185 7.80 -40.07 -12.35
N ILE A 186 7.11 -40.72 -13.30
CA ILE A 186 7.17 -42.17 -13.42
C ILE A 186 8.62 -42.52 -13.83
N PRO A 187 9.36 -43.32 -13.05
CA PRO A 187 10.66 -43.79 -13.48
C PRO A 187 10.43 -44.76 -14.63
N ASN A 188 10.91 -44.42 -15.83
CA ASN A 188 11.07 -45.43 -16.88
C ASN A 188 12.16 -46.40 -16.43
N GLY A 189 11.73 -47.45 -15.73
CA GLY A 189 12.49 -48.67 -15.53
C GLY A 189 12.46 -49.50 -16.81
N LEU A 190 13.66 -49.95 -17.19
CA LEU A 190 14.00 -51.13 -17.99
C LEU A 190 12.95 -51.73 -18.94
N ALA A 191 13.30 -51.73 -20.22
CA ALA A 191 13.38 -52.96 -21.02
C ALA A 191 14.63 -52.89 -21.90
#